data_AF-A0A820NKK0-F1
#
_entry.id   AF-A0A820NKK0-F1
#
_cell.length_a   1.000
_cell.length_b   1.000
_cell.length_c   1.000
_cell.angle_alpha   90.00
_cell.angle_beta   90.00
_cell.angle_gamma   90.00
#
_symmetry.space_group_name_H-M   'P 1'
#
loop_
_entity.id
_entity.type
_entity.pdbx_description
1 polymer ?
#
loop_
_entity_poly.entity_id
_entity_poly.type
_entity_poly.pdbx_seq_one_letter_code
_entity_poly.pdbx_strand_id
1 'polypeptide(L)'
;AEFINPQPESSNHFISVFLYHLSSKTLHVDDTIIYADKPNFLFRLFGYKHGKMVFHPSIKNVGLHPTEDSPYLFRDWMRNMLHDWPFENICCAHMGVKIGGAHDDVVTLLNESESLFKKLSIKNRKRNPDGELPIGNHYNMNIVGDECG
;
A
#
# COMPACT_ATOMS: atom_id res chain seq x y z
N ALA A 1 3.37 23.15 2.27
CA ALA A 1 2.82 21.88 2.75
C ALA A 1 1.78 21.43 1.74
N GLU A 2 1.95 20.26 1.14
CA GLU A 2 1.06 19.64 0.13
C GLU A 2 -0.41 19.55 0.59
N PHE A 3 -0.65 19.69 1.90
CA PHE A 3 -1.95 19.68 2.55
C PHE A 3 -2.62 21.05 2.73
N ILE A 4 -2.02 22.16 2.28
CA ILE A 4 -2.68 23.48 2.30
C ILE A 4 -3.33 23.71 0.94
N ASN A 5 -4.62 23.41 0.85
CA ASN A 5 -5.48 23.61 -0.33
C ASN A 5 -4.99 22.91 -1.63
N PRO A 6 -4.83 21.58 -1.63
CA PRO A 6 -4.54 20.83 -2.86
C PRO A 6 -5.68 20.97 -3.87
N GLN A 7 -5.36 21.29 -5.12
CA GLN A 7 -6.34 21.51 -6.19
C GLN A 7 -6.00 20.63 -7.41
N PRO A 8 -6.95 19.78 -7.88
CA PRO A 8 -8.29 19.59 -7.33
C PRO A 8 -8.24 18.93 -5.95
N GLU A 9 -9.24 19.16 -5.08
CA GLU A 9 -9.26 18.55 -3.74
C GLU A 9 -9.15 17.02 -3.78
N SER A 10 -9.63 16.40 -4.88
CA SER A 10 -9.53 14.97 -5.16
C SER A 10 -8.10 14.45 -5.37
N SER A 11 -7.11 15.33 -5.54
CA SER A 11 -5.70 14.94 -5.62
C SER A 11 -5.07 14.70 -4.24
N ASN A 12 -5.77 15.07 -3.16
CA ASN A 12 -5.30 14.91 -1.80
C ASN A 12 -5.49 13.47 -1.30
N HIS A 13 -4.66 12.56 -1.81
CA HIS A 13 -4.55 11.23 -1.22
C HIS A 13 -3.43 11.24 -0.18
N PHE A 14 -3.81 11.07 1.09
CA PHE A 14 -2.84 10.88 2.17
C PHE A 14 -1.94 9.69 1.83
N ILE A 15 -0.64 9.82 2.09
CA ILE A 15 0.29 8.69 2.05
C ILE A 15 -0.27 7.61 2.98
N SER A 16 -0.47 6.40 2.48
CA SER A 16 -1.13 5.34 3.25
C SER A 16 -0.43 5.11 4.59
N VAL A 17 -1.21 5.03 5.67
CA VAL A 17 -0.71 4.80 7.02
C VAL A 17 -0.87 3.33 7.39
N PHE A 18 0.17 2.79 8.02
CA PHE A 18 0.16 1.50 8.69
C PHE A 18 0.44 1.72 10.17
N LEU A 19 -0.50 1.32 11.03
CA LEU A 19 -0.39 1.46 12.48
C LEU A 19 -0.65 0.11 13.15
N TYR A 20 0.26 -0.31 14.03
CA TYR A 20 0.06 -1.53 14.80
C TYR A 20 -0.37 -1.22 16.23
N HIS A 21 -1.62 -1.56 16.56
CA HIS A 21 -2.14 -1.42 17.91
C HIS A 21 -1.88 -2.70 18.72
N LEU A 22 -0.90 -2.62 19.64
CA LEU A 22 -0.37 -3.77 20.39
C LEU A 22 -1.44 -4.50 21.20
N SER A 23 -2.29 -3.78 21.94
CA SER A 23 -3.23 -4.39 22.88
C SER A 23 -4.30 -5.25 22.18
N SER A 24 -4.76 -4.85 21.00
CA SER A 24 -5.73 -5.63 20.22
C SER A 24 -5.08 -6.52 19.17
N LYS A 25 -3.74 -6.45 19.05
CA LYS A 25 -2.95 -7.06 17.98
C LYS A 25 -3.53 -6.77 16.59
N THR A 26 -3.93 -5.52 16.36
CA THR A 26 -4.59 -5.11 15.10
C THR A 26 -3.69 -4.20 14.31
N LEU A 27 -3.43 -4.56 13.06
CA LEU A 27 -2.86 -3.67 12.06
C LEU A 27 -3.97 -2.81 11.46
N HIS A 28 -3.84 -1.49 11.55
CA HIS A 28 -4.71 -0.54 10.86
C HIS A 28 -4.03 -0.13 9.56
N VAL A 29 -4.73 -0.27 8.45
CA VAL A 29 -4.27 0.12 7.11
C VAL A 29 -5.35 0.95 6.45
N ASP A 30 -4.93 2.09 5.90
CA ASP A 30 -5.83 2.98 5.16
C ASP A 30 -6.08 2.43 3.74
N ASP A 31 -5.52 3.07 2.70
CA ASP A 31 -5.82 2.76 1.30
C ASP A 31 -4.86 1.75 0.62
N THR A 32 -4.05 0.98 1.35
CA THR A 32 -3.07 0.06 0.71
C THR A 32 -3.58 -1.35 0.51
N ILE A 33 -4.20 -1.94 1.54
CA ILE A 33 -4.66 -3.34 1.52
C ILE A 33 -6.17 -3.35 1.67
N ILE A 34 -6.85 -4.05 0.78
CA ILE A 34 -8.28 -4.28 0.83
C ILE A 34 -8.51 -5.70 1.33
N TYR A 35 -9.35 -5.87 2.35
CA TYR A 35 -9.88 -7.19 2.73
C TYR A 35 -11.29 -7.37 2.17
N ALA A 36 -11.44 -8.26 1.19
CA ALA A 36 -12.72 -8.51 0.54
C ALA A 36 -13.65 -9.37 1.41
N ASP A 37 -14.18 -8.79 2.48
CA ASP A 37 -15.28 -9.40 3.24
C ASP A 37 -16.58 -9.29 2.42
N LYS A 38 -17.20 -10.45 2.19
CA LYS A 38 -18.43 -10.65 1.40
C LYS A 38 -18.61 -9.63 0.24
N PRO A 39 -17.71 -9.61 -0.77
CA PRO A 39 -17.83 -8.69 -1.90
C PRO A 39 -19.19 -8.87 -2.59
N ASN A 40 -19.84 -7.75 -2.90
CA ASN A 40 -21.07 -7.78 -3.68
C ASN A 40 -20.82 -8.36 -5.09
N PHE A 41 -21.89 -8.62 -5.84
CA PHE A 41 -21.77 -9.23 -7.17
C PHE A 41 -20.86 -8.45 -8.13
N LEU A 42 -20.92 -7.12 -8.10
CA LEU A 42 -20.12 -6.26 -8.96
C LEU A 42 -18.62 -6.39 -8.63
N PHE A 43 -18.24 -6.32 -7.36
CA PHE A 43 -16.84 -6.52 -6.95
C PHE A 43 -16.32 -7.93 -7.29
N ARG A 44 -17.15 -8.96 -7.16
CA ARG A 44 -16.77 -10.32 -7.58
C ARG A 44 -16.45 -10.41 -9.07
N LEU A 45 -17.18 -9.69 -9.91
CA LEU A 45 -16.92 -9.64 -11.36
C LEU A 45 -15.57 -8.96 -11.68
N PHE A 46 -15.14 -8.01 -10.84
CA PHE A 46 -13.81 -7.38 -10.92
C PHE A 46 -12.69 -8.22 -10.29
N GLY A 47 -12.95 -9.48 -9.93
CA GLY A 47 -11.94 -10.43 -9.45
C GLY A 47 -11.72 -10.43 -7.94
N TYR A 48 -12.50 -9.67 -7.16
CA TYR A 48 -12.45 -9.73 -5.70
C TYR A 48 -13.08 -11.04 -5.20
N LYS A 49 -12.28 -11.84 -4.49
CA LYS A 49 -12.72 -13.12 -3.91
C LYS A 49 -13.03 -12.95 -2.44
N HIS A 50 -14.11 -13.56 -1.96
CA HIS A 50 -14.46 -13.51 -0.54
C HIS A 50 -13.32 -14.05 0.33
N GLY A 51 -13.00 -13.33 1.40
CA GLY A 51 -12.00 -13.74 2.39
C GLY A 51 -10.56 -13.60 1.88
N LYS A 52 -10.33 -12.83 0.81
CA LYS A 52 -8.98 -12.58 0.27
C LYS A 52 -8.57 -11.13 0.47
N MET A 53 -7.28 -10.93 0.70
CA MET A 53 -6.66 -9.62 0.67
C MET A 53 -6.11 -9.32 -0.72
N VAL A 54 -6.19 -8.06 -1.14
CA VAL A 54 -5.60 -7.56 -2.38
C VAL A 54 -5.01 -6.17 -2.15
N PHE A 55 -3.99 -5.80 -2.92
CA PHE A 55 -3.55 -4.41 -2.96
C PHE A 55 -4.60 -3.52 -3.62
N HIS A 56 -4.75 -2.31 -3.09
CA HIS A 56 -5.60 -1.30 -3.69
C HIS A 56 -5.16 -0.99 -5.13
N PRO A 57 -6.09 -0.75 -6.07
CA PRO A 57 -5.76 -0.54 -7.49
C PRO A 57 -4.75 0.58 -7.76
N SER A 58 -4.64 1.57 -6.86
CA SER A 58 -3.68 2.67 -6.97
C SER A 58 -2.23 2.19 -7.07
N ILE A 59 -1.87 1.03 -6.52
CA ILE A 59 -0.52 0.44 -6.60
C ILE A 59 -0.02 0.31 -8.04
N LYS A 60 -0.93 0.17 -9.01
CA LYS A 60 -0.58 0.02 -10.43
C LYS A 60 -0.19 1.35 -11.10
N ASN A 61 -0.50 2.48 -10.46
CA ASN A 61 -0.52 3.79 -11.06
C ASN A 61 0.19 4.84 -10.18
N VAL A 62 -0.50 5.34 -9.16
CA VAL A 62 -0.13 6.52 -8.36
C VAL A 62 0.30 6.15 -6.94
N GLY A 63 0.10 4.90 -6.52
CA GLY A 63 0.40 4.45 -5.16
C GLY A 63 1.87 4.15 -4.88
N LEU A 64 2.73 4.18 -5.90
CA LEU A 64 4.17 4.01 -5.77
C LEU A 64 4.88 5.09 -6.59
N HIS A 65 6.04 5.54 -6.12
CA HIS A 65 6.89 6.42 -6.90
C HIS A 65 7.21 5.80 -8.27
N PRO A 66 7.26 6.59 -9.35
CA PRO A 66 7.39 6.08 -10.72
C PRO A 66 8.84 5.70 -11.07
N THR A 67 9.55 5.03 -10.16
CA THR A 67 10.91 4.51 -10.39
C THR A 67 10.88 2.98 -10.51
N GLU A 68 11.91 2.39 -11.12
CA GLU A 68 11.97 0.94 -11.28
C GLU A 68 12.14 0.18 -9.97
N ASP A 69 12.71 0.82 -8.94
CA ASP A 69 12.99 0.23 -7.63
C ASP A 69 11.81 0.31 -6.66
N SER A 70 10.92 1.29 -6.82
CA SER A 70 9.82 1.55 -5.87
C SER A 70 8.95 0.32 -5.55
N PRO A 71 8.57 -0.54 -6.53
CA PRO A 71 7.81 -1.76 -6.22
C PRO A 71 8.57 -2.74 -5.32
N TYR A 72 9.88 -2.86 -5.47
CA TYR A 72 10.70 -3.74 -4.64
C TYR A 72 10.98 -3.14 -3.27
N LEU A 73 11.22 -1.84 -3.19
CA LEU A 73 11.35 -1.13 -1.91
C LEU A 73 10.08 -1.27 -1.06
N PHE A 74 8.90 -1.11 -1.68
CA PHE A 74 7.62 -1.33 -1.01
C PHE A 74 7.46 -2.77 -0.52
N ARG A 75 7.76 -3.76 -1.39
CA ARG A 75 7.74 -5.17 -1.02
C ARG A 75 8.64 -5.47 0.17
N ASP A 76 9.87 -4.99 0.14
CA ASP A 76 10.86 -5.28 1.17
C ASP A 76 10.53 -4.57 2.48
N TRP A 77 10.00 -3.35 2.42
CA TRP A 77 9.42 -2.68 3.57
C TRP A 77 8.28 -3.50 4.21
N MET A 78 7.35 -4.03 3.40
CA MET A 78 6.28 -4.90 3.91
C MET A 78 6.82 -6.19 4.55
N ARG A 79 7.89 -6.78 3.99
CA ARG A 79 8.55 -7.95 4.59
C ARG A 79 9.12 -7.63 5.97
N ASN A 80 9.78 -6.49 6.11
CA ASN A 80 10.33 -6.06 7.39
C ASN A 80 9.21 -5.78 8.39
N MET A 81 8.13 -5.12 7.98
CA MET A 81 6.94 -4.93 8.81
C MET A 81 6.34 -6.26 9.29
N LEU A 82 6.20 -7.24 8.40
CA LEU A 82 5.72 -8.59 8.78
C LEU A 82 6.67 -9.32 9.73
N HIS A 83 7.98 -9.11 9.59
CA HIS A 83 8.96 -9.66 10.52
C HIS A 83 8.82 -9.04 11.92
N ASP A 84 8.62 -7.72 11.98
CA ASP A 84 8.67 -6.96 13.23
C ASP A 84 7.32 -6.96 13.98
N TRP A 85 6.19 -7.04 13.27
CA TRP A 85 4.86 -6.81 13.83
C TRP A 85 4.01 -8.10 13.87
N PRO A 86 3.84 -8.73 15.05
CA PRO A 86 3.05 -9.95 15.21
C PRO A 86 1.54 -9.64 15.37
N PHE A 87 0.94 -8.94 14.41
CA PHE A 87 -0.50 -8.67 14.42
C PHE A 87 -1.32 -9.93 14.12
N GLU A 88 -2.50 -10.05 14.72
CA GLU A 88 -3.45 -11.15 14.47
C GLU A 88 -4.62 -10.71 13.59
N ASN A 89 -4.96 -9.42 13.66
CA ASN A 89 -6.10 -8.80 13.00
C ASN A 89 -5.63 -7.70 12.05
N ILE A 90 -6.41 -7.39 11.02
CA ILE A 90 -6.20 -6.20 10.20
C ILE A 90 -7.52 -5.47 9.98
N CYS A 91 -7.50 -4.16 10.20
CA CYS A 91 -8.59 -3.23 9.93
C CYS A 91 -8.22 -2.41 8.70
N CYS A 92 -8.87 -2.71 7.56
CA CYS A 92 -8.67 -1.99 6.31
C CYS A 92 -9.70 -0.86 6.20
N ALA A 93 -9.32 0.30 5.66
CA ALA A 93 -10.29 1.37 5.36
C ALA A 93 -11.35 0.92 4.34
N HIS A 94 -10.99 -0.04 3.48
CA HIS A 94 -11.90 -0.58 2.48
C HIS A 94 -12.40 -1.98 2.83
N MET A 95 -13.72 -2.15 2.63
CA MET A 95 -14.50 -3.39 2.64
C MET A 95 -14.66 -4.11 3.98
N GLY A 96 -13.65 -4.14 4.86
CA GLY A 96 -13.87 -4.73 6.18
C GLY A 96 -12.63 -4.98 7.03
N VAL A 97 -12.88 -5.72 8.11
CA VAL A 97 -11.90 -6.10 9.12
C VAL A 97 -11.72 -7.62 9.08
N LYS A 98 -10.48 -8.09 8.98
CA LYS A 98 -10.15 -9.51 9.14
C LYS A 98 -9.76 -9.77 10.59
N ILE A 99 -10.51 -10.66 11.24
CA ILE A 99 -10.22 -11.15 12.59
C ILE A 99 -9.48 -12.49 12.51
N GLY A 100 -8.33 -12.58 13.19
CA GLY A 100 -7.45 -13.74 13.25
C GLY A 100 -6.71 -14.05 11.95
N GLY A 101 -5.51 -14.61 12.02
CA GLY A 101 -4.75 -15.08 10.83
C GLY A 101 -4.40 -14.00 9.80
N ALA A 102 -4.57 -12.72 10.13
CA ALA A 102 -4.34 -11.63 9.17
C ALA A 102 -2.88 -11.55 8.71
N HIS A 103 -1.92 -11.88 9.59
CA HIS A 103 -0.50 -11.89 9.26
C HIS A 103 -0.18 -12.85 8.11
N ASP A 104 -0.63 -14.10 8.21
CA ASP A 104 -0.46 -15.12 7.17
C ASP A 104 -1.14 -14.73 5.85
N ASP A 105 -2.30 -14.07 5.93
CA ASP A 105 -3.00 -13.57 4.76
C ASP A 105 -2.20 -12.45 4.06
N VAL A 106 -1.53 -11.56 4.81
CA VAL A 106 -0.65 -10.52 4.24
C VAL A 106 0.62 -11.13 3.67
N VAL A 107 1.21 -12.15 4.30
CA VAL A 107 2.32 -12.94 3.74
C VAL A 107 1.90 -13.55 2.40
N THR A 108 0.72 -14.16 2.35
CA THR A 108 0.16 -14.77 1.13
C THR A 108 -0.02 -13.72 0.04
N LEU A 109 -0.63 -12.57 0.36
CA LEU A 109 -0.81 -11.45 -0.56
C LEU A 109 0.54 -11.01 -1.16
N LEU A 110 1.57 -10.87 -0.33
CA LEU A 110 2.88 -10.40 -0.78
C LEU A 110 3.54 -11.40 -1.74
N ASN A 111 3.47 -12.69 -1.42
CA ASN A 111 3.99 -13.77 -2.26
C ASN A 111 3.24 -13.87 -3.61
N GLU A 112 1.91 -13.79 -3.59
CA GLU A 112 1.10 -13.80 -4.82
C GLU A 112 1.34 -12.56 -5.71
N SER A 113 1.87 -11.48 -5.13
CA SER A 113 2.11 -10.19 -5.81
C SER A 113 3.48 -10.04 -6.44
N GLU A 114 4.39 -11.02 -6.34
CA GLU A 114 5.74 -10.93 -6.95
C GLU A 114 5.70 -10.61 -8.45
N SER A 115 4.79 -11.24 -9.18
CA SER A 115 4.62 -10.97 -10.61
C SER A 115 4.11 -9.55 -10.90
N LEU A 116 3.34 -8.97 -9.98
CA LEU A 116 2.89 -7.59 -10.07
C LEU A 116 4.07 -6.64 -9.86
N PHE A 117 4.86 -6.81 -8.81
CA PHE A 117 6.03 -5.95 -8.54
C PHE A 117 7.01 -5.94 -9.71
N LYS A 118 7.31 -7.11 -10.27
CA LYS A 118 8.13 -7.22 -11.49
C LYS A 118 7.55 -6.46 -12.68
N LYS A 119 6.24 -6.58 -12.92
CA LYS A 119 5.56 -5.85 -14.02
C LYS A 119 5.62 -4.33 -13.81
N LEU A 120 5.42 -3.87 -12.58
CA LEU A 120 5.47 -2.44 -12.24
C LEU A 120 6.89 -1.87 -12.39
N SER A 121 7.90 -2.61 -11.95
CA SER A 121 9.30 -2.22 -12.11
C SER A 121 9.65 -2.04 -13.60
N ILE A 122 9.33 -3.04 -14.44
CA ILE A 122 9.53 -2.96 -15.90
C ILE A 122 8.76 -1.79 -16.53
N LYS A 123 7.50 -1.58 -16.10
CA LYS A 123 6.66 -0.47 -16.59
C LYS A 123 7.30 0.88 -16.26
N ASN A 124 7.77 1.05 -15.03
CA ASN A 124 8.37 2.31 -14.57
C ASN A 124 9.69 2.60 -15.28
N ARG A 125 10.56 1.59 -15.44
CA ARG A 125 11.79 1.71 -16.24
C ARG A 125 11.51 2.16 -17.67
N LYS A 126 10.48 1.61 -18.32
CA LYS A 126 10.11 2.02 -19.68
C LYS A 126 9.58 3.45 -19.78
N ARG A 127 8.91 3.92 -18.72
CA ARG A 127 8.37 5.28 -18.65
C ARG A 127 9.47 6.32 -18.38
N ASN A 128 10.54 5.91 -17.70
CA ASN A 128 11.65 6.77 -17.33
C ASN A 128 12.99 6.01 -17.46
N PRO A 129 13.49 5.81 -18.68
CA PRO A 129 14.66 4.96 -18.94
C PRO A 129 15.96 5.51 -18.34
N ASP A 130 16.03 6.81 -18.11
CA ASP A 130 17.21 7.50 -17.59
C ASP A 130 17.17 7.68 -16.07
N GLY A 131 16.08 7.25 -15.41
CA GLY A 131 15.92 7.33 -13.95
C GLY A 131 15.72 8.76 -13.41
N GLU A 132 15.68 9.78 -14.27
CA GLU A 132 15.47 11.16 -13.88
C GLU A 132 14.03 11.37 -13.42
N LEU A 133 13.82 11.63 -12.13
CA LEU A 133 12.49 12.00 -11.64
C LEU A 133 11.99 13.21 -12.45
N PRO A 134 10.72 13.22 -12.91
CA PRO A 134 10.16 14.39 -13.55
C PRO A 134 10.42 15.60 -12.66
N ILE A 135 11.07 16.63 -13.20
CA ILE A 135 11.39 17.87 -12.48
C ILE A 135 10.07 18.63 -12.28
N GLY A 136 9.31 18.22 -11.27
CA GLY A 136 8.10 18.87 -10.82
C GLY A 136 8.06 18.78 -9.30
N ASN A 137 8.46 19.85 -8.61
CA ASN A 137 8.26 20.12 -7.17
C ASN A 137 8.11 18.93 -6.20
N HIS A 138 9.00 17.94 -6.24
CA HIS A 138 8.98 16.81 -5.29
C HIS A 138 10.07 16.88 -4.21
N TYR A 139 10.80 18.00 -4.11
CA TYR A 139 11.82 18.19 -3.08
C TYR A 139 11.36 19.24 -2.07
N ASN A 140 10.69 18.78 -1.01
CA ASN A 140 10.74 19.36 0.34
C ASN A 140 10.06 18.40 1.33
N MET A 141 10.40 17.11 1.31
CA MET A 141 10.30 16.32 2.53
C MET A 141 11.52 16.67 3.37
N ASN A 142 11.33 17.58 4.33
CA ASN A 142 12.26 17.76 5.44
C ASN A 142 12.27 16.46 6.25
N ILE A 143 13.11 15.51 5.83
CA ILE A 143 13.57 14.43 6.69
C ILE A 143 14.72 15.02 7.53
N VAL A 144 14.37 15.96 8.39
CA VAL A 144 15.15 16.16 9.62
C VAL A 144 14.40 15.33 10.62
N GLY A 145 14.94 14.13 10.87
CA GLY A 145 14.41 13.21 11.85
C GLY A 145 14.37 13.87 13.22
N ASP A 146 13.20 13.76 13.83
CA ASP A 146 12.80 13.91 15.23
C ASP A 146 11.30 14.19 15.07
N GLU A 147 10.40 13.24 15.22
CA GLU A 147 10.00 12.71 16.52
C GLU A 147 9.23 11.39 16.30
N CYS A 148 9.59 10.36 17.06
CA CYS A 148 8.66 9.28 17.38
C CYS A 148 7.63 9.83 18.38
N GLY A 149 6.35 9.69 18.06
CA GLY A 149 5.22 9.89 18.97
C GLY A 149 4.14 8.87 18.66
#